data_AF-A0A3R7MWJ1-F1
#
_entry.id   AF-A0A3R7MWJ1-F1
#
_cell.length_a   1.000
_cell.length_b   1.000
_cell.length_c   1.000
_cell.angle_alpha   90.00
_cell.angle_beta   90.00
_cell.angle_gamma   90.00
#
_symmetry.space_group_name_H-M   'P 1'
#
loop_
_entity.id
_entity.type
_entity.pdbx_description
1 polymer ?
#
loop_
_entity_poly.entity_id
_entity_poly.type
_entity_poly.pdbx_seq_one_letter_code
_entity_poly.pdbx_strand_id
1 'polypeptide(L)'
;MAQARECNVADFVSVLPVPPQTERRRGVLRFMGPTNFAPGLWAGIELLGTVGRNDGSVMGKSYFSCPAGQGVFVRPELVVPYAPEAEGHAGTPHKGGGRTAIVEKLRTDMVQLRETLQQRELALRDAKEELRSAIALHEARNLELQRALEEKAQMLATALAGKQNIAAATQTEAAAAAAAKDDEIRCLQQQCADLRDLCELQEEEINRQREHADNLAQIVEDVRREQEEERARMETRIRSLEEAVAQQQQLAASELRPAAEESGEADVEATQLQLFERQQEEEALRLLKERYEQLYAEREQERHAQEVKWKQTTAEYEEALTQQREYKSRLLGEIRRLQHEIADMRHSSERERVLQVPLSALEREEYESQLNRLRWELMGAYGEMFSKRYDHFLAPVSNWKSPAEVMGALREAILSSGGVLPFTTPDTCLHSRMALFQMHPRR
;
A
#
# COMPACT_ATOMS: atom_id res chain seq x y z
N MET A 1 46.85 13.13 85.13
CA MET A 1 46.64 13.39 83.69
C MET A 1 47.93 13.01 82.97
N ALA A 2 48.09 11.72 82.60
CA ALA A 2 49.21 11.25 81.80
C ALA A 2 48.79 11.35 80.32
N GLN A 3 49.57 12.08 79.51
CA GLN A 3 49.33 12.21 78.07
C GLN A 3 49.29 10.83 77.42
N ALA A 4 48.13 10.44 76.88
CA ALA A 4 48.00 9.28 76.04
C ALA A 4 48.85 9.50 74.78
N ARG A 5 49.83 8.63 74.54
CA ARG A 5 50.63 8.66 73.31
C ARG A 5 49.71 8.35 72.13
N GLU A 6 49.64 9.27 71.17
CA GLU A 6 48.92 9.05 69.91
C GLU A 6 49.57 7.88 69.15
N CYS A 7 48.76 6.92 68.68
CA CYS A 7 49.21 5.82 67.82
C CYS A 7 49.14 6.25 66.36
N ASN A 8 50.22 6.06 65.60
CA ASN A 8 50.28 6.35 64.17
C ASN A 8 50.06 5.10 63.32
N VAL A 9 49.65 5.30 62.07
CA VAL A 9 49.61 4.21 61.09
C VAL A 9 51.00 3.58 60.98
N ALA A 10 51.04 2.24 60.93
CA ALA A 10 52.19 1.35 61.03
C ALA A 10 52.74 1.07 62.45
N ASP A 11 52.19 1.68 63.51
CA ASP A 11 52.59 1.33 64.88
C ASP A 11 52.04 -0.04 65.29
N PHE A 12 52.82 -0.74 66.12
CA PHE A 12 52.35 -1.92 66.84
C PHE A 12 51.42 -1.49 67.97
N VAL A 13 50.23 -2.08 68.00
CA VAL A 13 49.16 -1.71 68.92
C VAL A 13 48.50 -2.94 69.55
N SER A 14 47.93 -2.75 70.73
CA SER A 14 47.09 -3.72 71.42
C SER A 14 45.66 -3.18 71.50
N VAL A 15 44.71 -4.01 71.11
CA VAL A 15 43.27 -3.76 71.21
C VAL A 15 42.79 -4.21 72.58
N LEU A 16 42.19 -3.29 73.34
CA LEU A 16 41.57 -3.56 74.64
C LEU A 16 40.39 -4.54 74.49
N PRO A 17 40.18 -5.46 75.45
CA PRO A 17 39.07 -6.40 75.40
C PRO A 17 37.73 -5.68 75.58
N VAL A 18 36.74 -6.10 74.79
CA VAL A 18 35.34 -5.64 74.89
C VAL A 18 34.46 -6.88 74.84
N PRO A 19 33.53 -7.08 75.81
CA PRO A 19 32.67 -8.26 75.82
C PRO A 19 31.95 -8.47 74.48
N PRO A 20 31.89 -9.71 73.94
CA PRO A 20 32.27 -10.98 74.57
C PRO A 20 33.76 -11.34 74.46
N GLN A 21 34.61 -10.50 73.85
CA GLN A 21 36.05 -10.76 73.79
C GLN A 21 36.71 -10.37 75.12
N THR A 22 37.31 -11.34 75.81
CA THR A 22 37.96 -11.17 77.13
C THR A 22 39.46 -10.92 77.03
N GLU A 23 40.08 -11.17 75.87
CA GLU A 23 41.52 -11.06 75.67
C GLU A 23 41.93 -9.82 74.87
N ARG A 24 43.12 -9.28 75.21
CA ARG A 24 43.78 -8.24 74.42
C ARG A 24 44.31 -8.84 73.12
N ARG A 25 44.03 -8.19 72.00
CA ARG A 25 44.50 -8.65 70.68
C ARG A 25 45.57 -7.71 70.14
N ARG A 26 46.69 -8.25 69.67
CA ARG A 26 47.82 -7.47 69.17
C ARG A 26 47.77 -7.36 67.66
N GLY A 27 48.21 -6.22 67.12
CA GLY A 27 48.17 -5.96 65.70
C GLY A 27 49.00 -4.77 65.28
N VAL A 28 48.94 -4.46 63.99
CA VAL A 28 49.54 -3.26 63.39
C VAL A 28 48.42 -2.33 62.95
N LEU A 29 48.51 -1.05 63.34
CA LEU A 29 47.54 -0.05 62.92
C LEU A 29 47.72 0.24 61.42
N ARG A 30 46.70 -0.02 60.60
CA ARG A 30 46.75 0.17 59.14
C ARG A 30 45.91 1.34 58.64
N PHE A 31 44.92 1.78 59.43
CA PHE A 31 44.02 2.87 59.06
C PHE A 31 43.60 3.66 60.30
N MET A 32 43.57 4.99 60.21
CA MET A 32 42.96 5.86 61.22
C MET A 32 42.21 6.98 60.52
N GLY A 33 40.87 6.96 60.60
CA GLY A 33 40.05 7.90 59.83
C GLY A 33 38.55 7.67 59.95
N PRO A 34 37.73 8.57 59.37
CA PRO A 34 36.29 8.37 59.26
C PRO A 34 35.95 7.22 58.30
N THR A 35 34.82 6.55 58.52
CA THR A 35 34.39 5.42 57.67
C THR A 35 32.95 5.63 57.16
N ASN A 36 32.57 4.84 56.16
CA ASN A 36 31.25 4.90 55.53
C ASN A 36 30.24 4.01 56.24
N PHE A 37 30.71 2.99 56.98
CA PHE A 37 29.82 2.04 57.65
C PHE A 37 29.30 2.57 58.99
N ALA A 38 30.01 3.51 59.65
CA ALA A 38 29.56 4.11 60.89
C ALA A 38 30.24 5.47 61.17
N PRO A 39 29.53 6.44 61.76
CA PRO A 39 30.08 7.76 62.06
C PRO A 39 31.18 7.72 63.14
N GLY A 40 32.00 8.77 63.15
CA GLY A 40 33.13 8.94 64.06
C GLY A 40 34.45 8.37 63.54
N LEU A 41 35.51 8.54 64.32
CA LEU A 41 36.85 8.04 63.99
C LEU A 41 36.95 6.53 64.25
N TRP A 42 37.65 5.83 63.37
CA TRP A 42 37.88 4.39 63.47
C TRP A 42 39.35 4.05 63.24
N ALA A 43 39.83 3.05 63.98
CA ALA A 43 41.13 2.43 63.81
C ALA A 43 40.98 1.07 63.13
N GLY A 44 41.58 0.91 61.95
CA GLY A 44 41.67 -0.37 61.23
C GLY A 44 42.99 -1.06 61.55
N ILE A 45 42.94 -2.26 62.12
CA ILE A 45 44.10 -2.98 62.66
C ILE A 45 44.19 -4.34 61.98
N GLU A 46 45.39 -4.68 61.52
CA GLU A 46 45.76 -6.03 61.09
C GLU A 46 46.22 -6.82 62.31
N LEU A 47 45.49 -7.87 62.67
CA LEU A 47 45.76 -8.68 63.86
C LEU A 47 46.89 -9.67 63.62
N LEU A 48 47.80 -9.77 64.59
CA LEU A 48 48.90 -10.73 64.59
C LEU A 48 48.48 -12.00 65.34
N GLY A 49 48.28 -13.09 64.61
CA GLY A 49 48.03 -14.43 65.19
C GLY A 49 46.64 -14.65 65.80
N THR A 50 45.69 -13.72 65.62
CA THR A 50 44.29 -13.89 66.07
C THR A 50 43.31 -13.62 64.95
N VAL A 51 42.14 -14.26 65.02
CA VAL A 51 41.09 -14.14 63.99
C VAL A 51 40.40 -12.78 64.11
N GLY A 52 40.46 -12.01 63.03
CA GLY A 52 39.73 -10.78 62.78
C GLY A 52 38.37 -11.03 62.15
N ARG A 53 37.83 -10.00 61.48
CA ARG A 53 36.48 -10.04 60.87
C ARG A 53 36.45 -9.69 59.38
N ASN A 54 37.48 -9.01 58.87
CA ASN A 54 37.53 -8.54 57.49
C ASN A 54 38.95 -8.66 56.93
N ASP A 55 39.13 -8.28 55.66
CA ASP A 55 40.39 -8.20 54.92
C ASP A 55 40.88 -6.74 54.76
N GLY A 56 40.29 -5.81 55.50
CA GLY A 56 40.48 -4.36 55.36
C GLY A 56 39.41 -3.66 54.51
N SER A 57 38.45 -4.42 53.95
CA SER A 57 37.24 -3.90 53.33
C SER A 57 35.98 -4.12 54.18
N VAL A 58 35.02 -3.19 54.11
CA VAL A 58 33.70 -3.30 54.76
C VAL A 58 32.65 -2.78 53.80
N MET A 59 31.59 -3.58 53.54
CA MET A 59 30.48 -3.22 52.63
C MET A 59 30.96 -2.80 51.22
N GLY A 60 31.97 -3.49 50.68
CA GLY A 60 32.50 -3.24 49.33
C GLY A 60 33.47 -2.05 49.20
N LYS A 61 33.77 -1.33 50.29
CA LYS A 61 34.77 -0.26 50.31
C LYS A 61 36.03 -0.68 51.06
N SER A 62 37.18 -0.55 50.41
CA SER A 62 38.49 -0.86 50.98
C SER A 62 39.09 0.34 51.70
N TYR A 63 39.55 0.12 52.94
CA TYR A 63 40.22 1.15 53.76
C TYR A 63 41.71 0.84 53.96
N PHE A 64 42.04 -0.44 54.09
CA PHE A 64 43.40 -0.97 54.10
C PHE A 64 43.38 -2.39 53.50
N SER A 65 44.54 -3.03 53.39
CA SER A 65 44.66 -4.40 52.90
C SER A 65 45.37 -5.28 53.93
N CYS A 66 44.79 -6.45 54.21
CA CYS A 66 45.39 -7.51 55.04
C CYS A 66 44.82 -8.87 54.62
N PRO A 67 45.40 -10.00 55.09
CA PRO A 67 44.84 -11.32 54.82
C PRO A 67 43.38 -11.46 55.27
N ALA A 68 42.60 -12.27 54.55
CA ALA A 68 41.18 -12.47 54.83
C ALA A 68 40.95 -12.94 56.27
N GLY A 69 40.09 -12.21 57.00
CA GLY A 69 39.77 -12.52 58.39
C GLY A 69 40.87 -12.14 59.37
N GLN A 70 41.78 -11.21 59.05
CA GLN A 70 42.77 -10.67 59.99
C GLN A 70 42.57 -9.19 60.31
N GLY A 71 41.71 -8.49 59.58
CA GLY A 71 41.38 -7.08 59.82
C GLY A 71 40.28 -6.91 60.86
N VAL A 72 40.40 -5.87 61.69
CA VAL A 72 39.35 -5.42 62.61
C VAL A 72 39.24 -3.90 62.62
N PHE A 73 38.03 -3.38 62.79
CA PHE A 73 37.79 -1.97 63.08
C PHE A 73 37.36 -1.79 64.53
N VAL A 74 38.02 -0.90 65.25
CA VAL A 74 37.70 -0.55 66.64
C VAL A 74 37.71 0.96 66.84
N ARG A 75 37.14 1.42 67.97
CA ARG A 75 37.25 2.82 68.38
C ARG A 75 38.70 3.13 68.81
N PRO A 76 39.26 4.30 68.45
CA PRO A 76 40.62 4.68 68.81
C PRO A 76 40.92 4.57 70.32
N GLU A 77 39.92 4.81 71.17
CA GLU A 77 40.00 4.66 72.65
C GLU A 77 40.37 3.24 73.11
N LEU A 78 40.12 2.24 72.26
CA LEU A 78 40.43 0.83 72.53
C LEU A 78 41.81 0.42 72.01
N VAL A 79 42.58 1.35 71.46
CA VAL A 79 43.90 1.10 70.87
C VAL A 79 44.96 1.68 71.77
N VAL A 80 45.88 0.84 72.25
CA VAL A 80 47.02 1.27 73.05
C VAL A 80 48.33 0.88 72.37
N PRO A 81 49.40 1.69 72.45
CA PRO A 81 50.70 1.32 71.91
C PRO A 81 51.19 0.01 72.52
N TYR A 82 51.72 -0.88 71.69
CA TYR A 82 52.30 -2.15 72.10
C TYR A 82 53.74 -2.23 71.57
N ALA A 83 54.72 -2.23 72.47
CA ALA A 83 56.09 -2.56 72.09
C ALA A 83 56.26 -4.08 72.17
N PRO A 84 56.59 -4.79 71.08
CA PRO A 84 56.99 -6.19 71.20
C PRO A 84 58.27 -6.27 72.04
N GLU A 85 58.19 -6.91 73.20
CA GLU A 85 59.38 -7.31 73.95
C GLU A 85 60.18 -8.28 73.07
N ALA A 86 61.42 -7.94 72.78
CA ALA A 86 62.34 -8.83 72.08
C ALA A 86 62.64 -10.02 73.00
N GLU A 87 61.91 -11.12 72.84
CA GLU A 87 62.21 -12.38 73.52
C GLU A 87 63.55 -12.95 73.04
N GLY A 88 64.61 -12.52 73.72
CA GLY A 88 65.89 -13.23 73.75
C GLY A 88 65.68 -14.58 74.44
N HIS A 89 65.75 -15.65 73.65
CA HIS A 89 65.76 -17.02 74.19
C HIS A 89 67.04 -17.26 74.98
N ALA A 90 66.89 -17.46 76.30
CA ALA A 90 67.90 -18.01 77.17
C ALA A 90 68.02 -19.52 76.95
N GLY A 91 69.24 -20.00 76.69
CA GLY A 91 69.60 -21.40 76.71
C GLY A 91 71.05 -21.58 77.15
N THR A 92 71.27 -21.86 78.43
CA THR A 92 72.52 -22.40 78.99
C THR A 92 72.45 -23.94 79.04
N PRO A 93 73.49 -24.68 79.44
CA PRO A 93 74.68 -24.98 78.65
C PRO A 93 74.96 -26.50 78.59
N HIS A 94 75.32 -27.07 77.44
CA HIS A 94 76.08 -28.34 77.45
C HIS A 94 77.15 -28.41 76.35
N LYS A 95 78.41 -28.41 76.80
CA LYS A 95 79.49 -29.18 76.17
C LYS A 95 79.19 -30.68 76.41
N GLY A 96 79.55 -31.61 75.52
CA GLY A 96 80.41 -31.42 74.37
C GLY A 96 80.48 -32.64 73.47
N GLY A 97 80.99 -32.37 72.27
CA GLY A 97 81.33 -33.35 71.24
C GLY A 97 80.58 -33.10 69.94
N GLY A 98 81.17 -32.34 69.00
CA GLY A 98 80.67 -32.28 67.60
C GLY A 98 80.35 -30.90 67.01
N ARG A 99 80.98 -29.80 67.46
CA ARG A 99 80.75 -28.45 66.89
C ARG A 99 81.20 -28.30 65.43
N THR A 100 82.06 -29.17 64.92
CA THR A 100 82.57 -29.10 63.55
C THR A 100 81.60 -29.71 62.53
N ALA A 101 81.08 -30.92 62.77
CA ALA A 101 80.21 -31.63 61.83
C ALA A 101 78.86 -30.94 61.58
N ILE A 102 78.25 -30.34 62.62
CA ILE A 102 76.97 -29.61 62.49
C ILE A 102 77.17 -28.31 61.70
N VAL A 103 78.25 -27.58 61.96
CA VAL A 103 78.59 -26.35 61.24
C VAL A 103 78.92 -26.63 59.78
N GLU A 104 79.55 -27.76 59.48
CA GLU A 104 79.85 -28.20 58.11
C GLU A 104 78.61 -28.63 57.34
N LYS A 105 77.68 -29.33 58.00
CA LYS A 105 76.39 -29.70 57.40
C LYS A 105 75.51 -28.48 57.13
N LEU A 106 75.43 -27.54 58.09
CA LEU A 106 74.75 -26.26 57.88
C LEU A 106 75.40 -25.43 56.77
N ARG A 107 76.73 -25.44 56.63
CA ARG A 107 77.41 -24.76 55.52
C ARG A 107 77.06 -25.36 54.16
N THR A 108 77.05 -26.69 54.05
CA THR A 108 76.70 -27.38 52.80
C THR A 108 75.23 -27.18 52.44
N ASP A 109 74.33 -27.31 53.42
CA ASP A 109 72.89 -27.04 53.24
C ASP A 109 72.64 -25.57 52.85
N MET A 110 73.37 -24.61 53.43
CA MET A 110 73.26 -23.19 53.04
C MET A 110 73.75 -22.91 51.62
N VAL A 111 74.77 -23.61 51.15
CA VAL A 111 75.25 -23.48 49.76
C VAL A 111 74.23 -24.08 48.79
N GLN A 112 73.73 -25.28 49.06
CA GLN A 112 72.69 -25.93 48.25
C GLN A 112 71.39 -25.12 48.23
N LEU A 113 70.99 -24.54 49.36
CA LEU A 113 69.82 -23.68 49.42
C LEU A 113 70.01 -22.40 48.60
N ARG A 114 71.20 -21.80 48.62
CA ARG A 114 71.51 -20.64 47.76
C ARG A 114 71.47 -20.98 46.29
N GLU A 115 72.04 -22.12 45.89
CA GLU A 115 72.01 -22.58 44.49
C GLU A 115 70.58 -22.85 44.02
N THR A 116 69.78 -23.57 44.81
CA THR A 116 68.37 -23.84 44.48
C THR A 116 67.52 -22.58 44.45
N LEU A 117 67.79 -21.61 45.32
CA LEU A 117 67.11 -20.32 45.33
C LEU A 117 67.49 -19.49 44.10
N GLN A 118 68.77 -19.46 43.70
CA GLN A 118 69.21 -18.84 42.45
C GLN A 118 68.58 -19.50 41.22
N GLN A 119 68.51 -20.83 41.17
CA GLN A 119 67.86 -21.57 40.08
C GLN A 119 66.36 -21.25 40.00
N ARG A 120 65.66 -21.20 41.14
CA ARG A 120 64.24 -20.84 41.19
C ARG A 120 64.01 -19.37 40.81
N GLU A 121 64.89 -18.46 41.21
CA GLU A 121 64.82 -17.06 40.78
C GLU A 121 64.99 -16.92 39.27
N LEU A 122 65.91 -17.67 38.66
CA LEU A 122 66.09 -17.69 37.21
C LEU A 122 64.84 -18.24 36.51
N ALA A 123 64.34 -19.40 36.92
CA ALA A 123 63.13 -19.99 36.35
C ALA A 123 61.90 -19.08 36.50
N LEU A 124 61.80 -18.33 37.60
CA LEU A 124 60.73 -17.35 37.82
C LEU A 124 60.89 -16.12 36.93
N ARG A 125 62.11 -15.71 36.57
CA ARG A 125 62.34 -14.64 35.58
C ARG A 125 61.93 -15.11 34.19
N ASP A 126 62.35 -16.31 33.79
CA ASP A 126 62.02 -16.89 32.48
C ASP A 126 60.49 -17.05 32.31
N ALA A 127 59.81 -17.63 33.30
CA ALA A 127 58.36 -17.79 33.29
C ALA A 127 57.60 -16.44 33.26
N LYS A 128 58.15 -15.38 33.89
CA LYS A 128 57.58 -14.03 33.82
C LYS A 128 57.73 -13.43 32.42
N GLU A 129 58.83 -13.68 31.73
CA GLU A 129 59.03 -13.22 30.36
C GLU A 129 58.13 -13.95 29.37
N GLU A 130 57.97 -15.27 29.52
CA GLU A 130 57.01 -16.06 28.74
C GLU A 130 55.57 -15.56 28.91
N LEU A 131 55.15 -15.30 30.16
CA LEU A 131 53.82 -14.76 30.43
C LEU A 131 53.62 -13.37 29.81
N ARG A 132 54.62 -12.50 29.88
CA ARG A 132 54.57 -11.17 29.23
C ARG A 132 54.44 -11.29 27.72
N SER A 133 55.20 -12.20 27.10
CA SER A 133 55.11 -12.47 25.66
C SER A 133 53.73 -13.00 25.25
N ALA A 134 53.16 -13.93 26.04
CA ALA A 134 51.82 -14.47 25.79
C ALA A 134 50.72 -13.39 25.93
N ILE A 135 50.82 -12.51 26.93
CA ILE A 135 49.88 -11.38 27.10
C ILE A 135 49.95 -10.44 25.90
N ALA A 136 51.17 -10.04 25.47
CA ALA A 136 51.36 -9.17 24.32
C ALA A 136 50.78 -9.78 23.03
N LEU A 137 50.94 -11.09 22.82
CA LEU A 137 50.35 -11.79 21.68
C LEU A 137 48.82 -11.82 21.74
N HIS A 138 48.24 -12.03 22.93
CA HIS A 138 46.79 -12.03 23.12
C HIS A 138 46.19 -10.63 22.90
N GLU A 139 46.86 -9.58 23.39
CA GLU A 139 46.47 -8.19 23.16
C GLU A 139 46.51 -7.84 21.67
N ALA A 140 47.57 -8.23 20.94
CA ALA A 140 47.65 -8.07 19.49
C ALA A 140 46.49 -8.77 18.76
N ARG A 141 46.17 -10.02 19.13
CA ARG A 141 45.07 -10.77 18.53
C ARG A 141 43.69 -10.17 18.84
N ASN A 142 43.49 -9.64 20.04
CA ASN A 142 42.25 -8.95 20.39
C ASN A 142 42.09 -7.65 19.60
N LEU A 143 43.17 -6.90 19.37
CA LEU A 143 43.15 -5.69 18.54
C LEU A 143 42.82 -6.01 17.08
N GLU A 144 43.36 -7.09 16.53
CA GLU A 144 43.01 -7.58 15.19
C GLU A 144 41.53 -7.99 15.09
N LEU A 145 41.01 -8.72 16.08
CA LEU A 145 39.60 -9.11 16.12
C LEU A 145 38.67 -7.89 16.24
N GLN A 146 39.04 -6.89 17.05
CA GLN A 146 38.30 -5.64 17.16
C GLN A 146 38.26 -4.90 15.81
N ARG A 147 39.39 -4.77 15.12
CA ARG A 147 39.44 -4.17 13.77
C ARG A 147 38.55 -4.92 12.79
N ALA A 148 38.61 -6.26 12.77
CA ALA A 148 37.76 -7.06 11.89
C ALA A 148 36.25 -6.92 12.21
N LEU A 149 35.88 -6.77 13.48
CA LEU A 149 34.51 -6.50 13.90
C LEU A 149 34.05 -5.11 13.46
N GLU A 150 34.89 -4.09 13.61
CA GLU A 150 34.62 -2.73 13.16
C GLU A 150 34.44 -2.66 11.65
N GLU A 151 35.34 -3.29 10.88
CA GLU A 151 35.24 -3.40 9.42
C GLU A 151 33.93 -4.10 9.01
N LYS A 152 33.58 -5.21 9.68
CA LYS A 152 32.33 -5.93 9.40
C LYS A 152 31.09 -5.12 9.77
N ALA A 153 31.12 -4.38 10.88
CA ALA A 153 30.05 -3.47 11.28
C ALA A 153 29.88 -2.34 10.26
N GLN A 154 31.00 -1.79 9.75
CA GLN A 154 30.99 -0.74 8.74
C GLN A 154 30.48 -1.25 7.38
N MET A 155 30.83 -2.48 6.98
CA MET A 155 30.28 -3.15 5.80
C MET A 155 28.77 -3.41 5.92
N LEU A 156 28.29 -3.80 7.10
CA LEU A 156 26.85 -3.96 7.35
C LEU A 156 26.12 -2.61 7.31
N ALA A 157 26.71 -1.57 7.89
CA ALA A 157 26.15 -0.22 7.87
C ALA A 157 26.05 0.34 6.44
N THR A 158 27.11 0.19 5.62
CA THR A 158 27.08 0.61 4.20
C THR A 158 26.08 -0.21 3.38
N ALA A 159 25.98 -1.53 3.62
CA ALA A 159 24.98 -2.38 2.96
C ALA A 159 23.54 -2.00 3.34
N LEU A 160 23.28 -1.67 4.62
CA LEU A 160 21.98 -1.20 5.10
C LEU A 160 21.63 0.17 4.51
N ALA A 161 22.56 1.12 4.52
CA ALA A 161 22.37 2.43 3.90
C ALA A 161 22.11 2.31 2.39
N GLY A 162 22.85 1.43 1.69
CA GLY A 162 22.60 1.11 0.29
C GLY A 162 21.19 0.57 0.03
N LYS A 163 20.73 -0.39 0.85
CA LYS A 163 19.37 -0.94 0.76
C LYS A 163 18.29 0.11 1.06
N GLN A 164 18.51 0.97 2.05
CA GLN A 164 17.58 2.06 2.41
C GLN A 164 17.49 3.11 1.30
N ASN A 165 18.61 3.49 0.69
CA ASN A 165 18.63 4.44 -0.42
C ASN A 165 17.92 3.88 -1.66
N ILE A 166 18.13 2.61 -2.00
CA ILE A 166 17.41 1.95 -3.11
C ILE A 166 15.91 1.88 -2.81
N ALA A 167 15.53 1.49 -1.60
CA ALA A 167 14.11 1.44 -1.20
C ALA A 167 13.45 2.83 -1.26
N ALA A 168 14.12 3.87 -0.74
CA ALA A 168 13.65 5.24 -0.79
C ALA A 168 13.50 5.74 -2.24
N ALA A 169 14.49 5.48 -3.11
CA ALA A 169 14.44 5.85 -4.52
C ALA A 169 13.25 5.17 -5.23
N THR A 170 13.06 3.86 -5.03
CA THR A 170 11.93 3.12 -5.62
C THR A 170 10.58 3.61 -5.12
N GLN A 171 10.47 3.99 -3.85
CA GLN A 171 9.24 4.58 -3.28
C GLN A 171 8.97 5.97 -3.86
N THR A 172 9.99 6.81 -4.06
CA THR A 172 9.79 8.14 -4.66
C THR A 172 9.39 8.08 -6.12
N GLU A 173 10.00 7.20 -6.93
CA GLU A 173 9.64 7.03 -8.34
C GLU A 173 8.21 6.52 -8.49
N ALA A 174 7.84 5.55 -7.65
CA ALA A 174 6.55 4.91 -7.74
C ALA A 174 5.41 5.77 -7.11
N ALA A 175 5.73 6.63 -6.12
CA ALA A 175 4.82 7.68 -5.66
C ALA A 175 4.64 8.80 -6.70
N ALA A 176 5.70 9.18 -7.42
CA ALA A 176 5.61 10.14 -8.52
C ALA A 176 4.78 9.59 -9.68
N ALA A 177 4.93 8.31 -10.02
CA ALA A 177 4.10 7.63 -11.02
C ALA A 177 2.62 7.58 -10.61
N ALA A 178 2.32 7.27 -9.34
CA ALA A 178 0.95 7.29 -8.83
C ALA A 178 0.33 8.71 -8.89
N ALA A 179 1.11 9.74 -8.53
CA ALA A 179 0.66 11.13 -8.61
C ALA A 179 0.37 11.57 -10.05
N ALA A 180 1.21 11.18 -11.01
CA ALA A 180 0.98 11.46 -12.43
C ALA A 180 -0.31 10.80 -12.95
N LYS A 181 -0.60 9.57 -12.52
CA LYS A 181 -1.88 8.90 -12.85
C LYS A 181 -3.07 9.60 -12.21
N ASP A 182 -2.93 10.10 -10.98
CA ASP A 182 -4.00 10.87 -10.32
C ASP A 182 -4.26 12.20 -11.05
N ASP A 183 -3.22 12.87 -11.55
CA ASP A 183 -3.34 14.06 -12.42
C ASP A 183 -4.08 13.75 -13.72
N GLU A 184 -3.74 12.64 -14.38
CA GLU A 184 -4.40 12.20 -15.60
C GLU A 184 -5.88 11.85 -15.35
N ILE A 185 -6.18 11.14 -14.26
CA ILE A 185 -7.56 10.87 -13.83
C ILE A 185 -8.33 12.18 -13.63
N ARG A 186 -7.74 13.20 -12.98
CA ARG A 186 -8.37 14.51 -12.82
C ARG A 186 -8.68 15.17 -14.17
N CYS A 187 -7.75 15.11 -15.12
CA CYS A 187 -7.95 15.66 -16.45
C CYS A 187 -9.10 14.96 -17.19
N LEU A 188 -9.13 13.63 -17.20
CA LEU A 188 -10.21 12.85 -17.81
C LEU A 188 -11.56 13.11 -17.14
N GLN A 189 -11.58 13.28 -15.80
CA GLN A 189 -12.79 13.65 -15.07
C GLN A 189 -13.33 15.03 -15.47
N GLN A 190 -12.45 15.99 -15.70
CA GLN A 190 -12.83 17.30 -16.22
C GLN A 190 -13.43 17.18 -17.62
N GLN A 191 -12.78 16.44 -18.52
CA GLN A 191 -13.32 16.17 -19.86
C GLN A 191 -14.71 15.51 -19.81
N CYS A 192 -14.94 14.58 -18.87
CA CYS A 192 -16.26 13.99 -18.65
C CYS A 192 -17.29 15.00 -18.14
N ALA A 193 -16.88 15.99 -17.34
CA ALA A 193 -17.76 17.07 -16.89
C ALA A 193 -18.14 17.96 -18.09
N ASP A 194 -17.14 18.42 -18.85
CA ASP A 194 -17.37 19.28 -20.01
C ASP A 194 -18.29 18.62 -21.06
N LEU A 195 -18.11 17.32 -21.32
CA LEU A 195 -18.97 16.57 -22.23
C LEU A 195 -20.40 16.37 -21.69
N ARG A 196 -20.57 16.28 -20.36
CA ARG A 196 -21.91 16.20 -19.74
C ARG A 196 -22.64 17.52 -19.87
N ASP A 197 -21.96 18.63 -19.60
CA ASP A 197 -22.52 19.97 -19.78
C ASP A 197 -22.95 20.17 -21.26
N LEU A 198 -22.13 19.71 -22.22
CA LEU A 198 -22.49 19.74 -23.64
C LEU A 198 -23.70 18.85 -23.97
N CYS A 199 -23.83 17.68 -23.34
CA CYS A 199 -25.00 16.82 -23.51
C CYS A 199 -26.28 17.47 -22.97
N GLU A 200 -26.19 18.15 -21.83
CA GLU A 200 -27.30 18.88 -21.21
C GLU A 200 -27.75 20.02 -22.12
N LEU A 201 -26.81 20.83 -22.63
CA LEU A 201 -27.10 21.89 -23.60
C LEU A 201 -27.77 21.36 -24.88
N GLN A 202 -27.31 20.23 -25.40
CA GLN A 202 -27.93 19.58 -26.56
C GLN A 202 -29.34 19.05 -26.26
N GLU A 203 -29.59 18.54 -25.04
CA GLU A 203 -30.90 18.08 -24.62
C GLU A 203 -31.89 19.24 -24.49
N GLU A 204 -31.47 20.36 -23.92
CA GLU A 204 -32.27 21.58 -23.85
C GLU A 204 -32.60 22.12 -25.25
N GLU A 205 -31.64 22.12 -26.18
CA GLU A 205 -31.88 22.56 -27.56
C GLU A 205 -32.90 21.67 -28.26
N ILE A 206 -32.76 20.34 -28.14
CA ILE A 206 -33.72 19.38 -28.71
C ILE A 206 -35.12 19.60 -28.11
N ASN A 207 -35.22 19.87 -26.81
CA ASN A 207 -36.51 20.10 -26.15
C ASN A 207 -37.14 21.42 -26.61
N ARG A 208 -36.37 22.51 -26.69
CA ARG A 208 -36.84 23.80 -27.22
C ARG A 208 -37.36 23.66 -28.65
N GLN A 209 -36.64 22.90 -29.48
CA GLN A 209 -37.02 22.61 -30.85
C GLN A 209 -38.33 21.81 -30.92
N ARG A 210 -38.49 20.77 -30.10
CA ARG A 210 -39.75 20.00 -30.01
C ARG A 210 -40.93 20.86 -29.58
N GLU A 211 -40.79 21.67 -28.55
CA GLU A 211 -41.85 22.58 -28.10
C GLU A 211 -42.25 23.57 -29.21
N HIS A 212 -41.29 24.12 -29.95
CA HIS A 212 -41.58 24.98 -31.08
C HIS A 212 -42.33 24.25 -32.19
N ALA A 213 -41.97 22.99 -32.49
CA ALA A 213 -42.64 22.16 -33.48
C ALA A 213 -44.09 21.83 -33.05
N ASP A 214 -44.33 21.50 -31.79
CA ASP A 214 -45.67 21.22 -31.25
C ASP A 214 -46.57 22.47 -31.32
N ASN A 215 -46.02 23.65 -30.99
CA ASN A 215 -46.74 24.92 -31.11
C ASN A 215 -47.10 25.24 -32.57
N LEU A 216 -46.18 25.02 -33.51
CA LEU A 216 -46.44 25.20 -34.94
C LEU A 216 -47.48 24.20 -35.47
N ALA A 217 -47.41 22.94 -35.04
CA ALA A 217 -48.39 21.93 -35.40
C ALA A 217 -49.80 22.33 -34.95
N GLN A 218 -49.94 22.85 -33.72
CA GLN A 218 -51.21 23.35 -33.21
C GLN A 218 -51.75 24.50 -34.07
N ILE A 219 -50.91 25.48 -34.45
CA ILE A 219 -51.33 26.60 -35.32
C ILE A 219 -51.80 26.09 -36.68
N VAL A 220 -51.10 25.10 -37.27
CA VAL A 220 -51.50 24.51 -38.55
C VAL A 220 -52.84 23.78 -38.43
N GLU A 221 -53.06 23.03 -37.36
CA GLU A 221 -54.33 22.35 -37.07
C GLU A 221 -55.48 23.36 -36.92
N ASP A 222 -55.25 24.46 -36.19
CA ASP A 222 -56.24 25.52 -35.99
C ASP A 222 -56.61 26.21 -37.30
N VAL A 223 -55.63 26.54 -38.15
CA VAL A 223 -55.87 27.13 -39.49
C VAL A 223 -56.61 26.15 -40.39
N ARG A 224 -56.27 24.85 -40.36
CA ARG A 224 -57.00 23.82 -41.13
C ARG A 224 -58.46 23.75 -40.71
N ARG A 225 -58.74 23.74 -39.40
CA ARG A 225 -60.10 23.74 -38.85
C ARG A 225 -60.89 24.97 -39.31
N GLU A 226 -60.29 26.16 -39.25
CA GLU A 226 -60.94 27.40 -39.72
C GLU A 226 -61.28 27.33 -41.21
N GLN A 227 -60.36 26.82 -42.05
CA GLN A 227 -60.60 26.65 -43.48
C GLN A 227 -61.70 25.63 -43.78
N GLU A 228 -61.76 24.52 -43.03
CA GLU A 228 -62.83 23.52 -43.17
C GLU A 228 -64.20 24.08 -42.78
N GLU A 229 -64.26 24.86 -41.71
CA GLU A 229 -65.48 25.54 -41.29
C GLU A 229 -65.96 26.56 -42.35
N GLU A 230 -65.06 27.37 -42.91
CA GLU A 230 -65.40 28.29 -43.99
C GLU A 230 -65.91 27.55 -45.24
N ARG A 231 -65.25 26.45 -45.62
CA ARG A 231 -65.69 25.61 -46.74
C ARG A 231 -67.09 25.06 -46.50
N ALA A 232 -67.37 24.51 -45.32
CA ALA A 232 -68.70 24.01 -44.96
C ALA A 232 -69.77 25.12 -44.98
N ARG A 233 -69.44 26.35 -44.55
CA ARG A 233 -70.33 27.52 -44.64
C ARG A 233 -70.63 27.88 -46.10
N MET A 234 -69.61 27.93 -46.95
CA MET A 234 -69.77 28.21 -48.38
C MET A 234 -70.61 27.14 -49.07
N GLU A 235 -70.36 25.85 -48.82
CA GLU A 235 -71.13 24.73 -49.37
C GLU A 235 -72.60 24.78 -48.94
N THR A 236 -72.87 25.18 -47.70
CA THR A 236 -74.25 25.37 -47.20
C THR A 236 -74.94 26.54 -47.91
N ARG A 237 -74.21 27.65 -48.13
CA ARG A 237 -74.73 28.81 -48.85
C ARG A 237 -75.04 28.49 -50.32
N ILE A 238 -74.16 27.74 -50.99
CA ILE A 238 -74.37 27.29 -52.36
C ILE A 238 -75.63 26.43 -52.46
N ARG A 239 -75.77 25.42 -51.60
CA ARG A 239 -77.00 24.59 -51.55
C ARG A 239 -78.27 25.44 -51.38
N SER A 240 -78.25 26.43 -50.49
CA SER A 240 -79.42 27.31 -50.29
C SER A 240 -79.76 28.16 -51.53
N LEU A 241 -78.75 28.60 -52.28
CA LEU A 241 -78.95 29.35 -53.52
C LEU A 241 -79.47 28.44 -54.63
N GLU A 242 -78.94 27.22 -54.75
CA GLU A 242 -79.42 26.20 -55.69
C GLU A 242 -80.89 25.86 -55.45
N GLU A 243 -81.28 25.67 -54.18
CA GLU A 243 -82.68 25.46 -53.80
C GLU A 243 -83.57 26.65 -54.17
N ALA A 244 -83.13 27.88 -53.91
CA ALA A 244 -83.88 29.08 -54.25
C ALA A 244 -84.07 29.26 -55.78
N VAL A 245 -83.02 29.00 -56.56
CA VAL A 245 -83.08 29.02 -58.03
C VAL A 245 -84.05 27.94 -58.53
N ALA A 246 -83.99 26.72 -57.98
CA ALA A 246 -84.92 25.65 -58.34
C ALA A 246 -86.38 26.03 -58.04
N GLN A 247 -86.63 26.69 -56.89
CA GLN A 247 -87.96 27.21 -56.54
C GLN A 247 -88.43 28.30 -57.51
N GLN A 248 -87.57 29.26 -57.85
CA GLN A 248 -87.90 30.30 -58.84
C GLN A 248 -88.22 29.70 -60.21
N GLN A 249 -87.43 28.72 -60.67
CA GLN A 249 -87.69 28.03 -61.94
C GLN A 249 -89.03 27.27 -61.93
N GLN A 250 -89.39 26.65 -60.80
CA GLN A 250 -90.69 25.99 -60.65
C GLN A 250 -91.86 27.00 -60.67
N LEU A 251 -91.72 28.15 -59.99
CA LEU A 251 -92.72 29.21 -59.99
C LEU A 251 -92.92 29.78 -61.40
N ALA A 252 -91.83 30.14 -62.09
CA ALA A 252 -91.87 30.61 -63.48
C ALA A 252 -92.51 29.56 -64.42
N ALA A 253 -92.18 28.28 -64.26
CA ALA A 253 -92.82 27.20 -65.03
C ALA A 253 -94.33 27.04 -64.73
N SER A 254 -94.78 27.42 -63.53
CA SER A 254 -96.20 27.40 -63.15
C SER A 254 -96.95 28.63 -63.69
N GLU A 255 -96.32 29.80 -63.75
CA GLU A 255 -96.88 31.06 -64.27
C GLU A 255 -96.99 31.07 -65.80
N LEU A 256 -96.10 30.36 -66.52
CA LEU A 256 -96.21 30.18 -67.98
C LEU A 256 -97.36 29.26 -68.42
N ARG A 257 -97.87 28.37 -67.55
CA ARG A 257 -98.94 27.42 -67.91
C ARG A 257 -100.30 28.07 -68.21
N PRO A 258 -100.77 29.09 -67.47
CA PRO A 258 -102.05 29.75 -67.80
C PRO A 258 -101.96 30.81 -68.92
N ALA A 259 -100.78 31.38 -69.23
CA ALA A 259 -100.65 32.40 -70.29
C ALA A 259 -100.79 31.82 -71.71
N ALA A 260 -100.38 30.57 -71.94
CA ALA A 260 -100.46 29.92 -73.25
C ALA A 260 -101.90 29.60 -73.71
N GLU A 261 -102.91 29.72 -72.84
CA GLU A 261 -104.30 29.40 -73.18
C GLU A 261 -105.14 30.63 -73.57
N GLU A 262 -104.64 31.87 -73.37
CA GLU A 262 -105.36 33.11 -73.69
C GLU A 262 -104.44 34.24 -74.21
N SER A 263 -104.05 34.31 -75.50
CA SER A 263 -103.94 35.56 -76.33
C SER A 263 -103.03 35.48 -77.59
N GLY A 264 -103.11 36.51 -78.46
CA GLY A 264 -102.67 36.55 -79.88
C GLY A 264 -101.24 37.02 -80.19
N GLU A 265 -100.97 37.45 -81.44
CA GLU A 265 -99.62 37.68 -82.03
C GLU A 265 -98.61 38.52 -81.19
N ALA A 266 -99.06 39.46 -80.35
CA ALA A 266 -98.19 40.22 -79.45
C ALA A 266 -97.63 39.40 -78.26
N ASP A 267 -98.28 38.28 -77.93
CA ASP A 267 -97.88 37.35 -76.87
C ASP A 267 -96.78 36.37 -77.37
N VAL A 268 -96.70 36.14 -78.69
CA VAL A 268 -95.65 35.32 -79.32
C VAL A 268 -94.29 36.04 -79.31
N GLU A 269 -94.26 37.35 -79.56
CA GLU A 269 -93.02 38.14 -79.44
C GLU A 269 -92.55 38.26 -77.99
N ALA A 270 -93.48 38.44 -77.05
CA ALA A 270 -93.17 38.49 -75.62
C ALA A 270 -92.60 37.15 -75.10
N THR A 271 -93.18 36.02 -75.52
CA THR A 271 -92.66 34.68 -75.18
C THR A 271 -91.32 34.36 -75.85
N GLN A 272 -91.08 34.84 -77.08
CA GLN A 272 -89.76 34.71 -77.72
C GLN A 272 -88.66 35.51 -76.99
N LEU A 273 -88.97 36.73 -76.54
CA LEU A 273 -88.08 37.54 -75.71
C LEU A 273 -87.76 36.86 -74.39
N GLN A 274 -88.76 36.32 -73.68
CA GLN A 274 -88.54 35.57 -72.44
C GLN A 274 -87.71 34.29 -72.63
N LEU A 275 -87.91 33.56 -73.72
CA LEU A 275 -87.08 32.38 -74.05
C LEU A 275 -85.62 32.77 -74.32
N PHE A 276 -85.40 33.91 -74.99
CA PHE A 276 -84.04 34.43 -75.24
C PHE A 276 -83.37 34.89 -73.95
N GLU A 277 -84.07 35.61 -73.09
CA GLU A 277 -83.58 36.02 -71.76
C GLU A 277 -83.23 34.80 -70.91
N ARG A 278 -84.09 33.78 -70.90
CA ARG A 278 -83.84 32.52 -70.20
C ARG A 278 -82.62 31.76 -70.75
N GLN A 279 -82.42 31.76 -72.07
CA GLN A 279 -81.22 31.18 -72.67
C GLN A 279 -79.94 31.94 -72.28
N GLN A 280 -79.99 33.28 -72.23
CA GLN A 280 -78.90 34.11 -71.76
C GLN A 280 -78.58 33.84 -70.27
N GLU A 281 -79.61 33.66 -69.44
CA GLU A 281 -79.44 33.29 -68.02
C GLU A 281 -78.84 31.88 -67.87
N GLU A 282 -79.27 30.91 -68.66
CA GLU A 282 -78.73 29.55 -68.66
C GLU A 282 -77.25 29.53 -69.10
N GLU A 283 -76.88 30.29 -70.14
CA GLU A 283 -75.49 30.46 -70.57
C GLU A 283 -74.64 31.20 -69.53
N ALA A 284 -75.16 32.26 -68.91
CA ALA A 284 -74.48 32.99 -67.84
C ALA A 284 -74.23 32.08 -66.62
N LEU A 285 -75.21 31.26 -66.24
CA LEU A 285 -75.08 30.29 -65.15
C LEU A 285 -74.04 29.21 -65.49
N ARG A 286 -74.01 28.73 -66.73
CA ARG A 286 -73.01 27.76 -67.19
C ARG A 286 -71.59 28.33 -67.09
N LEU A 287 -71.36 29.55 -67.58
CA LEU A 287 -70.07 30.23 -67.49
C LEU A 287 -69.67 30.47 -66.03
N LEU A 288 -70.62 30.81 -65.16
CA LEU A 288 -70.37 30.99 -63.73
C LEU A 288 -69.95 29.68 -63.05
N LYS A 289 -70.58 28.55 -63.40
CA LYS A 289 -70.20 27.21 -62.92
C LYS A 289 -68.80 26.81 -63.39
N GLU A 290 -68.49 26.99 -64.68
CA GLU A 290 -67.15 26.72 -65.23
C GLU A 290 -66.09 27.59 -64.53
N ARG A 291 -66.36 28.88 -64.29
CA ARG A 291 -65.48 29.78 -63.51
C ARG A 291 -65.29 29.30 -62.07
N TYR A 292 -66.35 28.82 -61.42
CA TYR A 292 -66.30 28.32 -60.04
C TYR A 292 -65.47 27.05 -59.94
N GLU A 293 -65.66 26.10 -60.85
CA GLU A 293 -64.86 24.87 -60.93
C GLU A 293 -63.38 25.17 -61.16
N GLN A 294 -63.06 26.14 -62.03
CA GLN A 294 -61.68 26.60 -62.24
C GLN A 294 -61.07 27.18 -60.96
N LEU A 295 -61.75 28.11 -60.30
CA LEU A 295 -61.28 28.70 -59.03
C LEU A 295 -61.12 27.65 -57.92
N TYR A 296 -62.00 26.65 -57.89
CA TYR A 296 -61.91 25.56 -56.94
C TYR A 296 -60.69 24.66 -57.23
N ALA A 297 -60.45 24.32 -58.50
CA ALA A 297 -59.28 23.55 -58.91
C ALA A 297 -57.96 24.31 -58.65
N GLU A 298 -57.91 25.62 -58.91
CA GLU A 298 -56.75 26.47 -58.59
C GLU A 298 -56.46 26.45 -57.08
N ARG A 299 -57.47 26.63 -56.23
CA ARG A 299 -57.31 26.53 -54.76
C ARG A 299 -56.87 25.15 -54.31
N GLU A 300 -57.37 24.07 -54.92
CA GLU A 300 -56.92 22.71 -54.60
C GLU A 300 -55.46 22.48 -54.96
N GLN A 301 -55.02 22.95 -56.13
CA GLN A 301 -53.63 22.88 -56.53
C GLN A 301 -52.72 23.67 -55.59
N GLU A 302 -53.13 24.88 -55.18
CA GLU A 302 -52.40 25.66 -54.18
C GLU A 302 -52.29 24.92 -52.84
N ARG A 303 -53.39 24.31 -52.36
CA ARG A 303 -53.37 23.50 -51.14
C ARG A 303 -52.42 22.31 -51.26
N HIS A 304 -52.50 21.53 -52.34
CA HIS A 304 -51.59 20.41 -52.54
C HIS A 304 -50.12 20.86 -52.67
N ALA A 305 -49.86 21.98 -53.36
CA ALA A 305 -48.52 22.53 -53.45
C ALA A 305 -47.97 22.97 -52.07
N GLN A 306 -48.80 23.58 -51.23
CA GLN A 306 -48.44 23.93 -49.86
C GLN A 306 -48.23 22.69 -48.98
N GLU A 307 -49.09 21.69 -49.12
CA GLU A 307 -48.98 20.44 -48.36
C GLU A 307 -47.71 19.66 -48.70
N VAL A 308 -47.34 19.60 -49.99
CA VAL A 308 -46.08 18.99 -50.43
C VAL A 308 -44.87 19.76 -49.88
N LYS A 309 -44.89 21.10 -49.95
CA LYS A 309 -43.82 21.93 -49.36
C LYS A 309 -43.71 21.69 -47.85
N TRP A 310 -44.83 21.65 -47.14
CA TRP A 310 -44.86 21.39 -45.71
C TRP A 310 -44.27 20.01 -45.38
N LYS A 311 -44.70 18.95 -46.09
CA LYS A 311 -44.14 17.60 -45.94
C LYS A 311 -42.64 17.53 -46.18
N GLN A 312 -42.13 18.29 -47.16
CA GLN A 312 -40.69 18.38 -47.41
C GLN A 312 -39.97 19.07 -46.24
N THR A 313 -40.46 20.22 -45.79
CA THR A 313 -39.84 20.95 -44.68
C THR A 313 -39.92 20.18 -43.35
N THR A 314 -40.99 19.43 -43.09
CA THR A 314 -41.09 18.58 -41.90
C THR A 314 -40.11 17.42 -41.96
N ALA A 315 -39.93 16.81 -43.12
CA ALA A 315 -38.95 15.73 -43.30
C ALA A 315 -37.51 16.23 -43.09
N GLU A 316 -37.16 17.40 -43.63
CA GLU A 316 -35.86 18.05 -43.40
C GLU A 316 -35.63 18.35 -41.91
N TYR A 317 -36.66 18.84 -41.23
CA TYR A 317 -36.61 19.12 -39.80
C TYR A 317 -36.45 17.86 -38.95
N GLU A 318 -37.23 16.81 -39.25
CA GLU A 318 -37.09 15.51 -38.60
C GLU A 318 -35.69 14.93 -38.81
N GLU A 319 -35.14 15.01 -40.03
CA GLU A 319 -33.77 14.58 -40.31
C GLU A 319 -32.74 15.35 -39.47
N ALA A 320 -32.82 16.67 -39.40
CA ALA A 320 -31.95 17.48 -38.55
C ALA A 320 -32.05 17.07 -37.05
N LEU A 321 -33.27 16.78 -36.58
CA LEU A 321 -33.52 16.36 -35.20
C LEU A 321 -32.98 14.95 -34.92
N THR A 322 -32.99 14.05 -35.92
CA THR A 322 -32.31 12.75 -35.84
C THR A 322 -30.79 12.91 -35.76
N GLN A 323 -30.20 13.80 -36.56
CA GLN A 323 -28.76 14.07 -36.54
C GLN A 323 -28.32 14.62 -35.18
N GLN A 324 -29.10 15.50 -34.55
CA GLN A 324 -28.82 15.99 -33.19
C GLN A 324 -28.92 14.87 -32.14
N ARG A 325 -29.94 13.99 -32.22
CA ARG A 325 -30.06 12.83 -31.32
C ARG A 325 -28.88 11.87 -31.48
N GLU A 326 -28.41 11.65 -32.70
CA GLU A 326 -27.20 10.87 -32.95
C GLU A 326 -25.96 11.53 -32.37
N TYR A 327 -25.80 12.84 -32.55
CA TYR A 327 -24.70 13.61 -31.96
C TYR A 327 -24.69 13.49 -30.43
N LYS A 328 -25.84 13.67 -29.77
CA LYS A 328 -25.99 13.43 -28.32
C LYS A 328 -25.61 12.00 -27.94
N SER A 329 -26.03 11.00 -28.72
CA SER A 329 -25.70 9.59 -28.49
C SER A 329 -24.18 9.34 -28.58
N ARG A 330 -23.49 10.00 -29.51
CA ARG A 330 -22.02 9.94 -29.65
C ARG A 330 -21.33 10.54 -28.41
N LEU A 331 -21.76 11.71 -27.95
CA LEU A 331 -21.24 12.33 -26.73
C LEU A 331 -21.41 11.43 -25.50
N LEU A 332 -22.60 10.83 -25.33
CA LEU A 332 -22.84 9.83 -24.26
C LEU A 332 -21.94 8.59 -24.40
N GLY A 333 -21.62 8.18 -25.63
CA GLY A 333 -20.65 7.13 -25.91
C GLY A 333 -19.24 7.49 -25.46
N GLU A 334 -18.79 8.71 -25.77
CA GLU A 334 -17.49 9.24 -25.35
C GLU A 334 -17.39 9.36 -23.82
N ILE A 335 -18.43 9.87 -23.16
CA ILE A 335 -18.51 9.91 -21.69
C ILE A 335 -18.34 8.51 -21.09
N ARG A 336 -19.06 7.50 -21.62
CA ARG A 336 -18.92 6.11 -21.15
C ARG A 336 -17.51 5.56 -21.36
N ARG A 337 -16.89 5.87 -22.50
CA ARG A 337 -15.51 5.46 -22.79
C ARG A 337 -14.53 6.06 -21.78
N LEU A 338 -14.59 7.38 -21.56
CA LEU A 338 -13.72 8.06 -20.60
C LEU A 338 -13.95 7.56 -19.16
N GLN A 339 -15.21 7.27 -18.78
CA GLN A 339 -15.52 6.67 -17.49
C GLN A 339 -14.86 5.30 -17.31
N HIS A 340 -14.81 4.48 -18.36
CA HIS A 340 -14.13 3.19 -18.32
C HIS A 340 -12.61 3.37 -18.19
N GLU A 341 -12.03 4.30 -18.96
CA GLU A 341 -10.60 4.64 -18.90
C GLU A 341 -10.19 5.16 -17.52
N ILE A 342 -11.01 6.02 -16.90
CA ILE A 342 -10.82 6.47 -15.51
C ILE A 342 -10.85 5.28 -14.53
N ALA A 343 -11.77 4.33 -14.71
CA ALA A 343 -11.86 3.17 -13.83
C ALA A 343 -10.62 2.27 -13.94
N ASP A 344 -10.15 2.02 -15.17
CA ASP A 344 -8.94 1.23 -15.42
C ASP A 344 -7.70 1.90 -14.85
N MET A 345 -7.56 3.22 -15.04
CA MET A 345 -6.47 4.01 -14.47
C MET A 345 -6.48 4.00 -12.94
N ARG A 346 -7.65 4.09 -12.32
CA ARG A 346 -7.80 3.97 -10.85
C ARG A 346 -7.39 2.59 -10.36
N HIS A 347 -7.83 1.53 -11.03
CA HIS A 347 -7.42 0.16 -10.67
C HIS A 347 -5.91 -0.05 -10.83
N SER A 348 -5.31 0.53 -11.88
CA SER A 348 -3.86 0.49 -12.10
C SER A 348 -3.09 1.25 -11.01
N SER A 349 -3.52 2.47 -10.67
CA SER A 349 -2.93 3.29 -9.60
C SER A 349 -3.05 2.59 -8.24
N GLU A 350 -4.20 2.00 -7.93
CA GLU A 350 -4.42 1.28 -6.68
C GLU A 350 -3.54 0.02 -6.57
N ARG A 351 -3.40 -0.75 -7.65
CA ARG A 351 -2.48 -1.90 -7.69
C ARG A 351 -1.05 -1.48 -7.40
N GLU A 352 -0.59 -0.38 -7.98
CA GLU A 352 0.76 0.15 -7.72
C GLU A 352 0.93 0.67 -6.29
N ARG A 353 -0.10 1.28 -5.71
CA ARG A 353 -0.08 1.72 -4.30
C ARG A 353 -0.01 0.53 -3.34
N VAL A 354 -0.81 -0.51 -3.57
CA VAL A 354 -0.81 -1.73 -2.75
C VAL A 354 0.55 -2.44 -2.81
N LEU A 355 1.17 -2.51 -3.99
CA LEU A 355 2.51 -3.09 -4.16
C LEU A 355 3.62 -2.28 -3.45
N GLN A 356 3.36 -1.00 -3.13
CA GLN A 356 4.32 -0.11 -2.49
C GLN A 356 4.24 -0.07 -0.97
N VAL A 357 3.20 -0.64 -0.34
CA VAL A 357 3.10 -0.66 1.12
C VAL A 357 4.25 -1.51 1.67
N PRO A 358 5.19 -0.93 2.42
CA PRO A 358 6.29 -1.69 2.99
C PRO A 358 5.72 -2.62 4.06
N LEU A 359 5.61 -3.91 3.74
CA LEU A 359 5.29 -4.94 4.71
C LEU A 359 6.26 -4.84 5.89
N SER A 360 5.72 -4.79 7.11
CA SER A 360 6.48 -4.93 8.34
C SER A 360 7.23 -6.27 8.33
N ALA A 361 8.29 -6.38 9.14
CA ALA A 361 9.08 -7.61 9.22
C ALA A 361 8.20 -8.84 9.56
N LEU A 362 7.21 -8.66 10.43
CA LEU A 362 6.25 -9.70 10.82
C LEU A 362 5.33 -10.09 9.66
N GLU A 363 4.80 -9.10 8.93
CA GLU A 363 3.92 -9.37 7.78
C GLU A 363 4.70 -10.07 6.66
N ARG A 364 5.97 -9.72 6.41
CA ARG A 364 6.80 -10.43 5.42
C ARG A 364 7.00 -11.89 5.79
N GLU A 365 7.28 -12.17 7.05
CA GLU A 365 7.49 -13.54 7.55
C GLU A 365 6.20 -14.37 7.47
N GLU A 366 5.05 -13.77 7.77
CA GLU A 366 3.73 -14.39 7.59
C GLU A 366 3.41 -14.65 6.11
N TYR A 367 3.65 -13.67 5.22
CA TYR A 367 3.45 -13.83 3.78
C TYR A 367 4.37 -14.91 3.19
N GLU A 368 5.65 -14.94 3.56
CA GLU A 368 6.58 -16.00 3.15
C GLU A 368 6.13 -17.37 3.65
N SER A 369 5.63 -17.45 4.89
CA SER A 369 5.10 -18.69 5.45
C SER A 369 3.84 -19.17 4.72
N GLN A 370 2.95 -18.26 4.35
CA GLN A 370 1.75 -18.57 3.55
C GLN A 370 2.11 -19.00 2.13
N LEU A 371 3.04 -18.30 1.47
CA LEU A 371 3.57 -18.67 0.16
C LEU A 371 4.21 -20.06 0.20
N ASN A 372 5.00 -20.36 1.23
CA ASN A 372 5.60 -21.67 1.41
C ASN A 372 4.54 -22.76 1.64
N ARG A 373 3.48 -22.47 2.40
CA ARG A 373 2.34 -23.39 2.58
C ARG A 373 1.61 -23.65 1.26
N LEU A 374 1.23 -22.61 0.53
CA LEU A 374 0.57 -22.74 -0.78
C LEU A 374 1.44 -23.47 -1.79
N ARG A 375 2.76 -23.20 -1.80
CA ARG A 375 3.71 -23.92 -2.63
C ARG A 375 3.79 -25.39 -2.24
N TRP A 376 3.71 -25.71 -0.96
CA TRP A 376 3.66 -27.09 -0.46
C TRP A 376 2.36 -27.80 -0.84
N GLU A 377 1.21 -27.14 -0.70
CA GLU A 377 -0.09 -27.67 -1.13
C GLU A 377 -0.14 -27.92 -2.64
N LEU A 378 0.36 -26.96 -3.43
CA LEU A 378 0.49 -27.11 -4.87
C LEU A 378 1.40 -28.30 -5.22
N MET A 379 2.56 -28.42 -4.56
CA MET A 379 3.47 -29.55 -4.74
C MET A 379 2.87 -30.88 -4.30
N GLY A 380 2.04 -30.90 -3.24
CA GLY A 380 1.30 -32.08 -2.80
C GLY A 380 0.25 -32.50 -3.83
N ALA A 381 -0.52 -31.56 -4.34
CA ALA A 381 -1.51 -31.81 -5.40
C ALA A 381 -0.84 -32.30 -6.70
N TYR A 382 0.27 -31.69 -7.10
CA TYR A 382 1.08 -32.19 -8.22
C TYR A 382 1.66 -33.56 -7.90
N GLY A 383 2.21 -33.79 -6.71
CA GLY A 383 2.76 -35.08 -6.28
C GLY A 383 1.73 -36.21 -6.30
N GLU A 384 0.50 -35.95 -5.87
CA GLU A 384 -0.60 -36.91 -5.97
C GLU A 384 -1.04 -37.15 -7.42
N MET A 385 -1.10 -36.11 -8.25
CA MET A 385 -1.38 -36.27 -9.68
C MET A 385 -0.28 -37.06 -10.39
N PHE A 386 0.98 -36.84 -10.03
CA PHE A 386 2.14 -37.51 -10.63
C PHE A 386 2.28 -38.95 -10.12
N SER A 387 2.10 -39.23 -8.83
CA SER A 387 2.09 -40.60 -8.29
C SER A 387 0.98 -41.44 -8.93
N LYS A 388 -0.26 -40.93 -8.98
CA LYS A 388 -1.39 -41.64 -9.62
C LYS A 388 -1.18 -41.95 -11.12
N ARG A 389 -0.30 -41.23 -11.81
CA ARG A 389 -0.11 -41.34 -13.28
C ARG A 389 1.26 -41.89 -13.71
N TYR A 390 2.26 -41.90 -12.83
CA TYR A 390 3.67 -42.20 -13.18
C TYR A 390 4.42 -43.11 -12.19
N ASP A 391 3.71 -43.82 -11.30
CA ASP A 391 4.27 -44.79 -10.31
C ASP A 391 5.22 -45.85 -10.92
N HIS A 392 5.26 -46.01 -12.25
CA HIS A 392 6.17 -46.93 -12.93
C HIS A 392 7.57 -46.35 -13.26
N PHE A 393 7.77 -45.02 -13.20
CA PHE A 393 8.98 -44.37 -13.75
C PHE A 393 9.75 -43.46 -12.79
N LEU A 394 9.13 -43.02 -11.68
CA LEU A 394 9.80 -42.22 -10.66
C LEU A 394 9.85 -43.03 -9.36
N ALA A 395 11.00 -43.00 -8.68
CA ALA A 395 11.12 -43.58 -7.34
C ALA A 395 9.99 -43.05 -6.44
N PRO A 396 9.42 -43.88 -5.54
CA PRO A 396 8.28 -43.48 -4.72
C PRO A 396 8.52 -42.11 -4.06
N VAL A 397 7.51 -41.22 -4.16
CA VAL A 397 7.54 -39.84 -3.64
C VAL A 397 7.97 -39.78 -2.16
N SER A 398 7.79 -40.89 -1.43
CA SER A 398 8.26 -41.08 -0.05
C SER A 398 9.78 -40.94 0.15
N ASN A 399 10.58 -40.94 -0.91
CA ASN A 399 12.04 -40.89 -0.82
C ASN A 399 12.64 -39.48 -1.04
N TRP A 400 11.83 -38.45 -1.28
CA TRP A 400 12.34 -37.11 -1.59
C TRP A 400 12.44 -36.26 -0.32
N LYS A 401 13.64 -35.78 0.00
CA LYS A 401 13.89 -35.07 1.27
C LYS A 401 13.71 -33.57 1.15
N SER A 402 13.76 -33.01 -0.06
CA SER A 402 13.52 -31.58 -0.28
C SER A 402 12.97 -31.24 -1.67
N PRO A 403 12.24 -30.11 -1.83
CA PRO A 403 11.78 -29.62 -3.13
C PRO A 403 12.90 -29.37 -4.15
N ALA A 404 14.12 -29.05 -3.69
CA ALA A 404 15.27 -28.82 -4.56
C ALA A 404 15.77 -30.11 -5.22
N GLU A 405 15.73 -31.24 -4.50
CA GLU A 405 16.08 -32.55 -5.06
C GLU A 405 15.08 -32.99 -6.14
N VAL A 406 13.79 -32.72 -5.93
CA VAL A 406 12.72 -33.04 -6.90
C VAL A 406 12.90 -32.24 -8.20
N MET A 407 13.11 -30.93 -8.08
CA MET A 407 13.33 -30.05 -9.24
C MET A 407 14.66 -30.35 -9.94
N GLY A 408 15.70 -30.77 -9.19
CA GLY A 408 16.96 -31.24 -9.74
C GLY A 408 16.80 -32.51 -10.58
N ALA A 409 16.13 -33.53 -10.03
CA ALA A 409 15.88 -34.80 -10.73
C ALA A 409 14.97 -34.63 -11.96
N LEU A 410 13.92 -33.79 -11.86
CA LEU A 410 13.08 -33.45 -13.01
C LEU A 410 13.86 -32.71 -14.11
N ARG A 411 14.73 -31.78 -13.72
CA ARG A 411 15.59 -31.06 -14.66
C ARG A 411 16.56 -32.01 -15.37
N GLU A 412 17.20 -32.94 -14.66
CA GLU A 412 18.06 -33.96 -15.28
C GLU A 412 17.28 -34.91 -16.21
N ALA A 413 16.08 -35.32 -15.81
CA ALA A 413 15.21 -36.16 -16.64
C ALA A 413 14.77 -35.45 -17.93
N ILE A 414 14.45 -34.15 -17.87
CA ILE A 414 14.09 -33.32 -19.05
C ILE A 414 15.31 -33.08 -19.95
N LEU A 415 16.48 -32.84 -19.38
CA LEU A 415 17.71 -32.62 -20.14
C LEU A 415 18.17 -33.90 -20.87
N SER A 416 18.08 -35.05 -20.21
CA SER A 416 18.44 -36.35 -20.79
C SER A 416 17.46 -36.83 -21.88
N SER A 417 16.26 -36.24 -21.94
CA SER A 417 15.22 -36.54 -22.93
C SER A 417 15.09 -35.47 -24.04
N GLY A 418 16.07 -34.57 -24.16
CA GLY A 418 16.11 -33.58 -25.25
C GLY A 418 15.10 -32.44 -25.10
N GLY A 419 14.68 -32.13 -23.86
CA GLY A 419 13.76 -31.02 -23.56
C GLY A 419 12.27 -31.39 -23.63
N VAL A 420 11.95 -32.65 -23.91
CA VAL A 420 10.57 -33.18 -23.91
C VAL A 420 10.46 -34.19 -22.78
N LEU A 421 9.50 -34.02 -21.87
CA LEU A 421 9.24 -35.02 -20.85
C LEU A 421 9.05 -36.38 -21.55
N PRO A 422 9.76 -37.46 -21.14
CA PRO A 422 9.90 -38.69 -21.91
C PRO A 422 8.60 -39.47 -22.21
N PHE A 423 7.42 -38.93 -21.83
CA PHE A 423 6.12 -39.58 -21.95
C PHE A 423 5.02 -38.67 -22.54
N THR A 424 5.36 -37.52 -23.11
CA THR A 424 4.41 -36.73 -23.92
C THR A 424 4.67 -36.96 -25.41
N THR A 425 3.68 -37.47 -26.15
CA THR A 425 3.73 -37.37 -27.61
C THR A 425 3.65 -35.90 -28.02
N PRO A 426 4.26 -35.46 -29.14
CA PRO A 426 4.22 -34.07 -29.58
C PRO A 426 2.79 -33.47 -29.60
N ASP A 427 1.79 -34.27 -29.96
CA ASP A 427 0.39 -33.86 -30.05
C ASP A 427 -0.30 -33.61 -28.69
N THR A 428 0.12 -34.29 -27.62
CA THR A 428 -0.44 -34.09 -26.27
C THR A 428 0.17 -32.89 -25.55
N CYS A 429 1.40 -32.52 -25.89
CA CYS A 429 2.05 -31.28 -25.45
C CYS A 429 1.42 -30.03 -26.07
N LEU A 430 0.82 -30.14 -27.27
CA LEU A 430 0.15 -29.02 -27.93
C LEU A 430 -1.18 -28.64 -27.26
N HIS A 431 -1.90 -29.63 -26.72
CA HIS A 431 -3.21 -29.43 -26.07
C HIS A 431 -3.10 -29.10 -24.57
N SER A 432 -2.06 -29.60 -23.90
CA SER A 432 -1.80 -29.32 -22.50
C SER A 432 -0.86 -28.12 -22.41
N ARG A 433 -1.33 -26.94 -21.99
CA ARG A 433 -0.52 -25.71 -21.78
C ARG A 433 0.58 -25.83 -20.71
N MET A 434 1.27 -26.97 -20.60
CA MET A 434 2.44 -27.16 -19.75
C MET A 434 3.72 -26.74 -20.49
N ALA A 435 3.72 -25.55 -21.09
CA ALA A 435 4.94 -24.85 -21.46
C ALA A 435 5.56 -24.25 -20.18
N LEU A 436 6.11 -25.11 -19.32
CA LEU A 436 6.58 -24.72 -17.98
C LEU A 436 7.76 -23.72 -17.96
N PHE A 437 8.35 -23.40 -19.12
CA PHE A 437 9.42 -22.38 -19.20
C PHE A 437 9.43 -21.64 -20.55
N GLN A 438 8.29 -21.10 -21.00
CA GLN A 438 8.36 -20.00 -21.97
C GLN A 438 8.79 -18.73 -21.24
N MET A 439 10.11 -18.47 -21.27
CA MET A 439 10.64 -17.12 -21.14
C MET A 439 9.90 -16.25 -22.17
N HIS A 440 9.00 -15.38 -21.72
CA HIS A 440 8.40 -14.37 -22.58
C HIS A 440 9.53 -13.53 -23.20
N PRO A 441 9.63 -13.42 -24.54
CA PRO A 441 10.43 -12.35 -25.11
C PRO A 441 9.69 -11.04 -24.86
N ARG A 442 10.38 -10.10 -24.22
CA ARG A 442 9.95 -8.72 -24.02
C ARG A 442 9.38 -8.14 -25.31
N ARG A 443 8.14 -7.64 -25.26
CA ARG A 443 7.68 -6.47 -26.00
C ARG A 443 6.76 -5.67 -25.10
#